data_AF-A0A7V4LZ63-F1
#
_entry.id   AF-A0A7V4LZ63-F1
#
_cell.length_a   1.000
_cell.length_b   1.000
_cell.length_c   1.000
_cell.angle_alpha   90.00
_cell.angle_beta   90.00
_cell.angle_gamma   90.00
#
_symmetry.space_group_name_H-M   'P 1'
#
loop_
_entity.id
_entity.type
_entity.pdbx_description
1 polymer ?
#
loop_
_entity_poly.entity_id
_entity_poly.type
_entity_poly.pdbx_seq_one_letter_code
_entity_poly.pdbx_strand_id
1 'polypeptide(L)'
;MQSGHFSNAQSVFKLCAPFKPTGDQPSAIETLAAGLAENLRFQTLEGVTGSGKTFTIANVIARAGKPALVISHNKTLAAQLFRELKDFFPENAVEYFISYYDYYQPEAYIPQTDTYIEKDASINEEIERLRLSATNSL
;
A
#
# COMPACT_ATOMS: atom_id res chain seq x y z
N MET A 1 -0.37 -29.28 5.04
CA MET A 1 -0.94 -27.98 5.44
C MET A 1 -1.54 -27.35 4.20
N GLN A 2 -2.86 -27.35 4.08
CA GLN A 2 -3.57 -26.86 2.89
C GLN A 2 -3.60 -25.33 2.93
N SER A 3 -2.90 -24.68 2.02
CA SER A 3 -3.07 -23.25 1.73
C SER A 3 -4.53 -23.00 1.33
N GLY A 4 -5.26 -22.24 2.14
CA GLY A 4 -6.66 -21.91 1.87
C GLY A 4 -6.76 -20.91 0.73
N HIS A 5 -7.15 -21.37 -0.45
CA HIS A 5 -7.52 -20.49 -1.56
C HIS A 5 -8.91 -19.89 -1.28
N PHE A 6 -8.97 -18.60 -0.92
CA PHE A 6 -10.23 -17.86 -0.89
C PHE A 6 -10.51 -17.30 -2.28
N SER A 7 -10.94 -18.18 -3.18
CA SER A 7 -11.43 -17.80 -4.50
C SER A 7 -12.87 -17.28 -4.38
N ASN A 8 -13.05 -15.97 -4.27
CA ASN A 8 -14.32 -15.36 -4.64
C ASN A 8 -14.34 -15.31 -6.18
N ALA A 9 -15.23 -16.07 -6.82
CA ALA A 9 -15.16 -16.46 -8.23
C ALA A 9 -15.26 -15.32 -9.27
N GLN A 10 -15.15 -14.05 -8.87
CA GLN A 10 -15.24 -12.88 -9.75
C GLN A 10 -14.23 -11.76 -9.45
N SER A 11 -13.33 -11.92 -8.49
CA SER A 11 -12.33 -10.87 -8.23
C SER A 11 -11.10 -11.02 -9.12
N VAL A 12 -10.67 -9.89 -9.70
CA VAL A 12 -9.38 -9.78 -10.42
C VAL A 12 -8.17 -9.89 -9.49
N PHE A 13 -8.36 -9.71 -8.18
CA PHE A 13 -7.30 -9.81 -7.17
C PHE A 13 -7.33 -11.17 -6.47
N LYS A 14 -6.20 -11.90 -6.54
CA LYS A 14 -6.04 -13.23 -5.96
C LYS A 14 -5.31 -13.12 -4.63
N LEU A 15 -6.08 -13.15 -3.54
CA LEU A 15 -5.51 -13.14 -2.20
C LEU A 15 -4.97 -14.52 -1.82
N CYS A 16 -3.67 -14.58 -1.53
CA CYS A 16 -2.96 -15.76 -1.05
C CYS A 16 -2.55 -15.55 0.42
N ALA A 17 -3.04 -16.40 1.32
CA ALA A 17 -2.58 -16.41 2.70
C ALA A 17 -2.67 -17.83 3.29
N PRO A 18 -1.75 -18.22 4.19
CA PRO A 18 -1.80 -19.51 4.87
C PRO A 18 -2.81 -19.56 6.02
N PHE A 19 -3.47 -18.43 6.32
CA PHE A 19 -4.42 -18.27 7.42
C PHE A 19 -5.73 -17.64 6.94
N LYS A 20 -6.79 -17.81 7.74
CA LYS A 20 -8.11 -17.24 7.51
C LYS A 20 -8.32 -15.99 8.39
N PRO A 21 -9.21 -15.06 8.02
CA PRO A 21 -9.60 -13.98 8.92
C PRO A 21 -10.15 -14.54 10.24
N THR A 22 -9.71 -13.97 11.37
CA THR A 22 -10.11 -14.41 12.72
C THR A 22 -10.45 -13.21 13.61
N GLY A 23 -11.04 -13.47 14.79
CA GLY A 23 -11.47 -12.42 15.71
C GLY A 23 -12.45 -11.45 15.06
N ASP A 24 -12.19 -10.15 15.16
CA ASP A 24 -13.04 -9.10 14.59
C ASP A 24 -12.83 -8.87 13.08
N GLN A 25 -11.79 -9.48 12.48
CA GLN A 25 -11.45 -9.27 11.07
C GLN A 25 -12.60 -9.61 10.11
N PRO A 26 -13.35 -10.73 10.24
CA PRO A 26 -14.44 -11.05 9.31
C PRO A 26 -15.52 -9.95 9.28
N SER A 27 -15.92 -9.43 10.45
CA SER A 27 -16.92 -8.37 10.57
C SER A 27 -16.43 -7.05 9.99
N ALA A 28 -15.16 -6.68 10.25
CA ALA A 28 -14.55 -5.49 9.68
C ALA A 28 -14.45 -5.56 8.15
N ILE A 29 -14.07 -6.73 7.61
CA ILE A 29 -14.01 -6.97 6.15
C ILE A 29 -15.40 -6.82 5.52
N GLU A 30 -16.42 -7.45 6.12
CA GLU A 30 -17.80 -7.36 5.64
C GLU A 30 -18.28 -5.91 5.59
N THR A 31 -18.14 -5.20 6.70
CA THR A 31 -18.61 -3.81 6.85
C THR A 31 -17.94 -2.89 5.82
N LEU A 32 -16.61 -2.96 5.70
CA LEU A 32 -15.87 -2.10 4.77
C LEU A 32 -16.19 -2.41 3.30
N ALA A 33 -16.30 -3.70 2.96
CA ALA A 33 -16.62 -4.12 1.60
C ALA A 33 -18.06 -3.76 1.21
N ALA A 34 -19.03 -3.92 2.12
CA ALA A 34 -20.40 -3.48 1.91
C ALA A 34 -20.47 -1.95 1.69
N GLY A 35 -19.77 -1.17 2.53
CA GLY A 35 -19.70 0.28 2.35
C GLY A 35 -19.11 0.70 0.99
N LEU A 36 -18.12 -0.04 0.47
CA LEU A 36 -17.59 0.22 -0.88
C LEU A 36 -18.59 -0.12 -1.99
N ALA A 37 -19.42 -1.15 -1.81
CA ALA A 37 -20.49 -1.51 -2.75
C ALA A 37 -21.63 -0.47 -2.73
N GLU A 38 -21.89 0.13 -1.56
CA GLU A 38 -22.85 1.23 -1.37
C GLU A 38 -22.30 2.61 -1.78
N ASN A 39 -21.07 2.68 -2.31
CA ASN A 39 -20.38 3.92 -2.68
C ASN A 39 -20.17 4.90 -1.50
N LEU A 40 -20.03 4.39 -0.28
CA LEU A 40 -19.60 5.20 0.85
C LEU A 40 -18.18 5.74 0.59
N ARG A 41 -18.10 7.08 0.48
CA ARG A 41 -16.85 7.76 0.14
C ARG A 41 -15.78 7.67 1.23
N PHE A 42 -16.19 7.70 2.49
CA PHE A 42 -15.29 7.71 3.63
C PHE A 42 -15.68 6.60 4.61
N GLN A 43 -14.70 5.80 4.99
CA GLN A 43 -14.84 4.72 5.95
C GLN A 43 -13.57 4.64 6.79
N THR A 44 -13.69 4.26 8.06
CA THR A 44 -12.57 4.17 9.00
C THR A 44 -12.48 2.76 9.56
N LEU A 45 -11.31 2.14 9.47
CA LEU A 45 -10.99 0.89 10.17
C LEU A 45 -10.35 1.21 11.51
N GLU A 46 -11.13 1.15 12.59
CA GLU A 46 -10.63 1.29 13.95
C GLU A 46 -10.01 -0.02 14.44
N GLY A 47 -8.72 -0.20 14.19
CA GLY A 47 -7.99 -1.42 14.57
C GLY A 47 -6.84 -1.15 15.53
N VAL A 48 -6.79 -1.91 16.63
CA VAL A 48 -5.64 -1.88 17.57
C VAL A 48 -4.34 -2.36 16.92
N THR A 49 -3.20 -2.02 17.51
CA THR A 49 -1.89 -2.52 17.04
C THR A 49 -1.82 -4.04 17.15
N GLY A 50 -1.29 -4.71 16.13
CA GLY A 50 -1.19 -6.17 16.09
C GLY A 50 -2.45 -6.92 15.65
N SER A 51 -3.57 -6.23 15.37
CA SER A 51 -4.82 -6.89 14.94
C SER A 51 -4.82 -7.42 13.50
N GLY A 52 -3.71 -7.27 12.75
CA GLY A 52 -3.62 -7.70 11.35
C GLY A 52 -4.31 -6.76 10.35
N LYS A 53 -4.27 -5.44 10.58
CA LYS A 53 -4.90 -4.43 9.71
C LYS A 53 -4.56 -4.60 8.22
N THR A 54 -3.31 -4.89 7.88
CA THR A 54 -2.92 -5.11 6.47
C THR A 54 -3.69 -6.27 5.86
N PHE A 55 -3.84 -7.38 6.59
CA PHE A 55 -4.59 -8.53 6.10
C PHE A 55 -6.10 -8.23 5.97
N THR A 56 -6.68 -7.48 6.92
CA THR A 56 -8.06 -6.98 6.80
C THR A 56 -8.22 -6.17 5.51
N ILE A 57 -7.34 -5.20 5.25
CA ILE A 57 -7.40 -4.36 4.05
C ILE A 57 -7.14 -5.18 2.78
N ALA A 58 -6.25 -6.16 2.79
CA ALA A 58 -6.03 -7.06 1.66
C ALA A 58 -7.30 -7.84 1.30
N ASN A 59 -8.04 -8.36 2.30
CA ASN A 59 -9.34 -8.99 2.05
C ASN A 59 -10.37 -7.99 1.48
N VAL A 60 -10.38 -6.75 1.95
CA VAL A 60 -11.27 -5.70 1.41
C VAL A 60 -10.93 -5.38 -0.05
N ILE A 61 -9.65 -5.22 -0.40
CA ILE A 61 -9.19 -5.01 -1.79
C ILE A 61 -9.62 -6.18 -2.67
N ALA A 62 -9.36 -7.41 -2.21
CA ALA A 62 -9.73 -8.63 -2.92
C ALA A 62 -11.24 -8.72 -3.15
N ARG A 63 -12.06 -8.33 -2.17
CA ARG A 63 -13.52 -8.37 -2.31
C ARG A 63 -14.07 -7.23 -3.16
N ALA A 64 -13.48 -6.04 -3.07
CA ALA A 64 -13.92 -4.88 -3.84
C ALA A 64 -13.59 -5.00 -5.33
N GLY A 65 -12.51 -5.71 -5.69
CA GLY A 65 -12.13 -5.94 -7.08
C GLY A 65 -11.69 -4.66 -7.81
N LYS A 66 -11.24 -3.63 -7.08
CA LYS A 66 -10.85 -2.31 -7.62
C LYS A 66 -9.35 -2.05 -7.37
N PRO A 67 -8.63 -1.39 -8.30
CA PRO A 67 -7.29 -0.88 -8.03
C PRO A 67 -7.27 -0.01 -6.77
N ALA A 68 -6.23 -0.15 -5.95
CA ALA A 68 -6.12 0.52 -4.66
C ALA A 68 -4.79 1.25 -4.52
N LEU A 69 -4.84 2.48 -4.00
CA LEU A 69 -3.67 3.26 -3.60
C LEU A 69 -3.56 3.24 -2.07
N VAL A 70 -2.48 2.65 -1.56
CA VAL A 70 -2.17 2.63 -0.13
C VAL A 70 -1.12 3.69 0.17
N ILE A 71 -1.46 4.65 1.03
CA ILE A 71 -0.59 5.78 1.38
C ILE A 71 -0.02 5.57 2.79
N SER A 72 1.30 5.70 2.92
CA SER A 72 2.01 5.67 4.20
C SER A 72 2.73 6.99 4.43
N HIS A 73 2.80 7.42 5.69
CA HIS A 73 3.43 8.68 6.09
C HIS A 73 4.97 8.61 6.10
N ASN A 74 5.57 7.42 5.97
CA ASN A 74 7.02 7.27 5.95
C ASN A 74 7.48 6.09 5.07
N LYS A 75 8.74 6.16 4.61
CA LYS A 75 9.36 5.16 3.71
C LYS A 75 9.45 3.76 4.34
N THR A 76 9.75 3.66 5.64
CA THR A 76 9.91 2.37 6.33
C THR A 76 8.60 1.57 6.36
N LEU A 77 7.51 2.21 6.78
CA LEU A 77 6.19 1.60 6.81
C LEU A 77 5.66 1.35 5.39
N ALA A 78 5.98 2.22 4.43
CA ALA A 78 5.63 1.98 3.02
C ALA A 78 6.28 0.70 2.50
N ALA A 79 7.58 0.49 2.79
CA ALA A 79 8.30 -0.71 2.40
C ALA A 79 7.75 -1.98 3.09
N GLN A 80 7.35 -1.87 4.36
CA GLN A 80 6.69 -2.97 5.09
C GLN A 80 5.36 -3.34 4.42
N LEU A 81 4.49 -2.36 4.19
CA LEU A 81 3.18 -2.57 3.55
C LEU A 81 3.34 -3.15 2.14
N PHE A 82 4.31 -2.66 1.36
CA PHE A 82 4.62 -3.18 0.04
C PHE A 82 5.00 -4.66 0.09
N ARG A 83 5.88 -5.05 1.03
CA ARG A 83 6.27 -6.46 1.20
C ARG A 83 5.09 -7.34 1.60
N GLU A 84 4.33 -6.92 2.61
CA GLU A 84 3.16 -7.67 3.09
C GLU A 84 2.11 -7.84 1.98
N LEU A 85 1.80 -6.77 1.24
CA LEU A 85 0.84 -6.83 0.13
C LEU A 85 1.35 -7.68 -1.03
N LYS A 86 2.65 -7.66 -1.32
CA LYS A 86 3.25 -8.51 -2.35
C LYS A 86 3.18 -9.99 -1.99
N ASP A 87 3.35 -10.32 -0.70
CA ASP A 87 3.15 -11.67 -0.19
C ASP A 87 1.69 -12.11 -0.27
N PHE A 88 0.75 -11.17 -0.01
CA PHE A 88 -0.69 -11.43 -0.12
C PHE A 88 -1.22 -11.51 -1.56
N PHE A 89 -0.59 -10.84 -2.51
CA PHE A 89 -1.02 -10.79 -3.90
C PHE A 89 0.12 -11.14 -4.87
N PRO A 90 0.67 -12.37 -4.80
CA PRO A 90 1.83 -12.75 -5.60
C PRO A 90 1.52 -12.83 -7.10
N GLU A 91 0.25 -12.90 -7.49
CA GLU A 91 -0.22 -12.98 -8.87
C GLU A 91 -0.77 -11.64 -9.41
N ASN A 92 -0.73 -10.56 -8.62
CA ASN A 92 -1.19 -9.24 -9.04
C ASN A 92 -0.05 -8.22 -9.04
N ALA A 93 -0.23 -7.12 -9.78
CA ALA A 93 0.72 -6.01 -9.78
C ALA A 93 0.66 -5.25 -8.45
N VAL A 94 1.56 -5.59 -7.53
CA VAL A 94 1.82 -4.81 -6.32
C VAL A 94 3.06 -3.97 -6.58
N GLU A 95 2.88 -2.65 -6.58
CA GLU A 95 3.86 -1.67 -7.05
C GLU A 95 4.30 -0.74 -5.91
N TYR A 96 5.47 -0.12 -6.06
CA TYR A 96 6.08 0.74 -5.04
C TYR A 96 6.40 2.13 -5.58
N PHE A 97 5.81 3.16 -4.98
CA PHE A 97 5.97 4.54 -5.43
C PHE A 97 6.33 5.46 -4.27
N ILE A 98 7.63 5.78 -4.14
CA ILE A 98 8.16 6.74 -3.18
C ILE A 98 9.09 7.74 -3.86
N SER A 99 9.59 8.74 -3.14
CA SER A 99 10.70 9.56 -3.64
C SER A 99 11.91 8.68 -3.95
N TYR A 100 12.38 8.77 -5.20
CA TYR A 100 13.62 8.17 -5.70
C TYR A 100 14.90 8.92 -5.28
N TYR A 101 14.81 9.98 -4.48
CA TYR A 101 16.01 10.62 -3.94
C TYR A 101 16.46 9.89 -2.66
N ASP A 102 17.72 9.44 -2.65
CA ASP A 102 18.41 8.97 -1.43
C ASP A 102 18.87 10.16 -0.59
N TYR A 103 19.32 11.22 -1.26
CA TYR A 103 19.64 12.52 -0.67
C TYR A 103 19.01 13.62 -1.51
N TYR A 104 18.43 14.62 -0.85
CA TYR A 104 17.85 15.77 -1.52
C TYR A 104 18.03 17.02 -0.66
N GLN A 105 18.80 17.96 -1.17
CA GLN A 105 18.91 19.32 -0.68
C GLN A 105 18.16 20.25 -1.66
N PRO A 106 17.08 20.91 -1.22
CA PRO A 106 16.43 21.91 -2.05
C PRO A 106 17.33 23.12 -2.23
N GLU A 107 17.18 23.79 -3.35
CA GLU A 107 17.69 25.15 -3.52
C GLU A 107 17.02 26.08 -2.51
N ALA A 108 17.82 26.90 -1.83
CA ALA A 108 17.32 27.84 -0.84
C ALA A 108 18.19 29.09 -0.76
N TYR A 109 17.59 30.20 -0.34
CA TYR A 109 18.31 31.42 0.01
C TYR A 109 18.01 31.77 1.47
N ILE A 110 19.06 32.03 2.25
CA ILE A 110 19.00 32.39 3.67
C ILE A 110 19.35 33.88 3.80
N PRO A 111 18.36 34.78 3.96
CA PRO A 111 18.61 36.22 3.95
C PRO A 111 19.46 36.73 5.11
N GLN A 112 19.37 36.08 6.27
CA GLN A 112 20.06 36.50 7.50
C GLN A 112 21.59 36.41 7.37
N THR A 113 22.07 35.48 6.55
CA THR A 113 23.48 35.21 6.33
C THR A 113 23.89 35.52 4.88
N ASP A 114 23.00 36.10 4.08
CA ASP A 114 23.19 36.34 2.64
C ASP A 114 23.75 35.09 1.92
N THR A 115 23.19 33.92 2.25
CA THR A 115 23.71 32.63 1.79
C THR A 115 22.76 31.99 0.81
N TYR A 116 23.25 31.70 -0.39
CA TYR A 116 22.57 30.86 -1.36
C TYR A 116 23.04 29.41 -1.22
N ILE A 117 22.08 28.49 -1.12
CA ILE A 117 22.27 27.05 -1.04
C ILE A 117 21.83 26.47 -2.38
N GLU A 118 22.78 25.93 -3.13
CA GLU A 118 22.50 25.24 -4.39
C GLU A 118 21.75 23.92 -4.15
N LYS A 119 20.95 23.55 -5.16
CA LYS A 119 20.32 22.24 -5.21
C LYS A 119 21.39 21.16 -5.34
N ASP A 120 21.32 20.15 -4.49
CA ASP A 120 22.12 18.94 -4.60
C ASP A 120 21.25 17.71 -4.32
N ALA A 121 21.45 16.63 -5.06
CA ALA A 121 20.63 15.43 -4.93
C ALA A 121 21.34 14.18 -5.44
N SER A 122 21.02 13.04 -4.82
CA SER A 122 21.40 11.72 -5.27
C SER A 122 20.16 10.89 -5.56
N ILE A 123 20.16 10.21 -6.72
CA ILE A 123 19.02 9.40 -7.21
C ILE A 123 19.29 7.92 -6.96
N ASN A 124 18.23 7.24 -6.55
CA ASN A 124 18.16 5.79 -6.42
C ASN A 124 17.51 5.18 -7.67
N GLU A 125 18.34 4.61 -8.54
CA GLU A 125 17.90 4.01 -9.81
C GLU A 125 16.93 2.83 -9.61
N GLU A 126 17.04 2.09 -8.50
CA GLU A 126 16.12 0.99 -8.20
C GLU A 126 14.71 1.51 -7.92
N ILE A 127 14.61 2.54 -7.08
CA ILE A 127 13.33 3.19 -6.79
C ILE A 127 12.76 3.87 -8.04
N GLU A 128 13.60 4.46 -8.89
CA GLU A 128 13.15 5.02 -10.17
C GLU A 128 12.48 3.97 -11.05
N ARG A 129 13.10 2.80 -11.19
CA ARG A 129 12.53 1.68 -11.96
C ARG A 129 11.20 1.20 -11.38
N LEU A 130 11.09 1.12 -10.04
CA LEU A 130 9.84 0.74 -9.37
C LEU A 130 8.75 1.79 -9.61
N ARG A 131 9.08 3.08 -9.65
CA ARG A 131 8.12 4.15 -9.99
C ARG A 131 7.61 4.03 -11.42
N LEU A 132 8.50 3.74 -12.38
CA LEU A 132 8.13 3.53 -13.78
C LEU A 132 7.24 2.28 -13.95
N SER A 133 7.54 1.21 -13.23
CA SER A 133 6.70 0.01 -13.15
C SER A 133 5.30 0.37 -12.65
N ALA A 134 5.21 1.11 -11.54
CA ALA A 134 3.95 1.53 -10.95
C ALA A 134 3.05 2.33 -11.90
N THR A 135 3.64 3.24 -12.69
CA THR A 135 2.87 4.05 -13.65
C THR A 135 2.44 3.27 -14.90
N ASN A 136 3.19 2.22 -15.29
CA ASN A 136 2.88 1.39 -16.45
C ASN A 136 1.81 0.33 -16.16
N SER A 137 1.61 -0.02 -14.88
CA SER A 137 0.64 -1.02 -14.44
C SER A 137 -0.80 -0.49 -14.26
N LEU A 138 -1.04 0.80 -14.56
CA LEU A 138 -2.33 1.50 -14.41
C LEU A 138 -3.17 1.54 -15.70
#